data_AF-A0AA36HX41-F1
#
_entry.id   AF-A0AA36HX41-F1
#
_cell.length_a   1.000
_cell.length_b   1.000
_cell.length_c   1.000
_cell.angle_alpha   90.00
_cell.angle_beta   90.00
_cell.angle_gamma   90.00
#
_symmetry.space_group_name_H-M   'P 1'
#
loop_
_entity.id
_entity.type
_entity.pdbx_description
1 polymer ?
#
loop_
_entity_poly.entity_id
_entity_poly.type
_entity_poly.pdbx_seq_one_letter_code
_entity_poly.pdbx_strand_id
1 'polypeptide(L)'
;MRSLTLQDAIMKGKTSLGSEEPDSKETPDKTEYDYLLNMNLWSLTYERVEEIKKQLETKKEELDLLRATTIETLWDRDLDAFAQALDEVDRAEEEEAMAGVEAAEGRKKKTARARGKAKAAPAPQTKSGALPPE
;
A
#
# COMPACT_ATOMS: atom_id res chain seq x y z
N MET A 1 30.92 -41.11 39.16
CA MET A 1 29.92 -41.39 38.11
C MET A 1 30.02 -40.28 37.09
N ARG A 2 30.06 -40.67 35.81
CA ARG A 2 30.50 -39.88 34.67
C ARG A 2 29.69 -38.60 34.55
N SER A 3 30.36 -37.45 34.71
CA SER A 3 29.90 -36.18 34.13
C SER A 3 30.00 -36.32 32.61
N LEU A 4 29.01 -37.00 32.05
CA LEU A 4 28.66 -36.92 30.63
C LEU A 4 27.93 -35.57 30.47
N THR A 5 28.67 -34.49 30.30
CA THR A 5 29.03 -33.93 29.00
C THR A 5 27.89 -33.11 28.39
N LEU A 6 27.65 -31.94 28.99
CA LEU A 6 27.09 -30.79 28.26
C LEU A 6 27.98 -30.41 27.05
N GLN A 7 29.26 -30.80 27.09
CA GLN A 7 30.19 -30.78 25.95
C GLN A 7 29.89 -31.87 24.90
N ASP A 8 29.36 -33.05 25.27
CA ASP A 8 28.99 -34.09 24.30
C ASP A 8 27.68 -33.73 23.64
N ALA A 9 26.75 -33.04 24.31
CA ALA A 9 25.54 -32.53 23.65
C ALA A 9 25.87 -31.50 22.55
N ILE A 10 26.92 -30.68 22.77
CA ILE A 10 27.41 -29.71 21.78
C ILE A 10 28.26 -30.40 20.70
N MET A 11 28.99 -31.50 21.01
CA MET A 11 29.68 -32.32 20.01
C MET A 11 28.74 -33.25 19.21
N LYS A 12 27.64 -33.74 19.80
CA LYS A 12 26.69 -34.68 19.15
C LYS A 12 25.88 -34.00 18.05
N GLY A 13 25.79 -32.66 18.07
CA GLY A 13 25.19 -31.88 17.00
C GLY A 13 26.13 -31.55 15.84
N LYS A 14 27.41 -31.95 15.88
CA LYS A 14 28.41 -31.50 14.90
C LYS A 14 29.42 -32.58 14.51
N THR A 15 28.94 -33.71 14.00
CA THR A 15 29.72 -34.60 13.11
C THR A 15 28.77 -35.43 12.24
N SER A 16 28.39 -34.89 11.10
CA SER A 16 28.10 -35.65 9.88
C SER A 16 28.91 -35.00 8.77
N LEU A 17 30.22 -35.22 8.84
CA LEU A 17 31.16 -34.95 7.77
C LEU A 17 31.27 -36.24 6.96
N GLY A 18 30.94 -36.18 5.66
CA GLY A 18 31.22 -37.28 4.74
C GLY A 18 30.15 -37.53 3.68
N SER A 19 29.95 -36.57 2.78
CA SER A 19 29.60 -36.83 1.37
C SER A 19 29.84 -35.53 0.58
N GLU A 20 31.11 -35.14 0.45
CA GLU A 20 31.50 -34.34 -0.71
C GLU A 20 31.50 -35.27 -1.93
N GLU A 21 30.31 -35.48 -2.48
CA GLU A 21 30.16 -35.71 -3.91
C GLU A 21 30.18 -34.32 -4.53
N PRO A 22 31.16 -33.96 -5.38
CA PRO A 22 30.96 -32.86 -6.28
C PRO A 22 29.87 -33.33 -7.26
N ASP A 23 28.59 -33.09 -6.95
CA ASP A 23 27.59 -32.93 -8.00
C ASP A 23 27.95 -31.62 -8.70
N SER A 24 28.99 -31.71 -9.52
CA SER A 24 29.32 -30.81 -10.60
C SER A 24 28.18 -30.89 -11.60
N LYS A 25 27.01 -30.41 -11.20
CA LYS A 25 26.08 -29.77 -12.11
C LYS A 25 26.38 -28.29 -12.03
N GLU A 26 27.57 -27.92 -12.52
CA GLU A 26 27.59 -26.80 -13.45
C GLU A 26 26.47 -27.09 -14.44
N THR A 27 25.37 -26.33 -14.36
CA THR A 27 24.49 -26.16 -15.51
C THR A 27 25.16 -25.08 -16.32
N PRO A 28 26.04 -25.42 -17.28
CA PRO A 28 26.74 -24.41 -18.04
C PRO A 28 25.70 -23.87 -19.05
N ASP A 29 25.73 -22.56 -19.27
CA ASP A 29 25.17 -21.88 -20.44
C ASP A 29 23.64 -21.78 -20.61
N LYS A 30 22.82 -22.41 -19.78
CA LYS A 30 21.35 -22.37 -19.97
C LYS A 30 20.68 -21.03 -19.64
N THR A 31 21.36 -20.05 -19.08
CA THR A 31 20.73 -18.80 -18.61
C THR A 31 21.23 -17.54 -19.31
N GLU A 32 22.32 -17.61 -20.08
CA GLU A 32 22.96 -16.40 -20.59
C GLU A 32 22.21 -15.79 -21.77
N TYR A 33 21.50 -16.61 -22.58
CA TYR A 33 20.74 -16.13 -23.74
C TYR A 33 19.22 -16.30 -23.61
N ASP A 34 18.73 -16.64 -22.41
CA ASP A 34 17.30 -16.85 -22.16
C ASP A 34 16.47 -15.60 -22.49
N TYR A 35 17.02 -14.41 -22.34
CA TYR A 35 16.34 -13.16 -22.68
C TYR A 35 16.08 -13.00 -24.18
N LEU A 36 16.86 -13.67 -25.04
CA LEU A 36 16.63 -13.72 -26.49
C LEU A 36 15.72 -14.89 -26.85
N LEU A 37 15.95 -16.06 -26.25
CA LEU A 37 15.25 -17.30 -26.59
C LEU A 37 13.81 -17.35 -26.06
N ASN A 38 13.53 -16.68 -24.94
CA ASN A 38 12.18 -16.54 -24.39
C ASN A 38 11.33 -15.50 -25.14
N MET A 39 11.91 -14.77 -26.09
CA MET A 39 11.12 -13.86 -26.93
C MET A 39 10.20 -14.65 -27.86
N ASN A 40 8.94 -14.23 -27.95
CA ASN A 40 8.00 -14.80 -28.91
C ASN A 40 8.54 -14.64 -30.35
N LEU A 41 8.29 -15.60 -31.23
CA LEU A 41 8.66 -15.57 -32.66
C LEU A 41 8.15 -14.31 -33.39
N TRP A 42 7.08 -13.70 -32.86
CA TRP A 42 6.53 -12.41 -33.32
C TRP A 42 7.49 -11.24 -33.13
N SER A 43 8.58 -11.40 -32.37
CA SER A 43 9.67 -10.43 -32.26
C SER A 43 10.46 -10.24 -33.56
N LEU A 44 10.32 -11.15 -34.51
CA LEU A 44 10.96 -11.09 -35.83
C LEU A 44 10.14 -10.33 -36.87
N THR A 45 8.90 -9.93 -36.56
CA THR A 45 8.10 -9.11 -37.48
C THR A 45 8.65 -7.70 -37.54
N TYR A 46 8.53 -7.05 -38.70
CA TYR A 46 9.03 -5.69 -38.91
C TYR A 46 8.49 -4.70 -37.86
N GLU A 47 7.19 -4.77 -37.58
CA GLU A 47 6.52 -3.91 -36.59
C GLU A 47 7.12 -4.07 -35.19
N ARG A 48 7.36 -5.32 -34.77
CA ARG A 48 7.90 -5.56 -33.42
C ARG A 48 9.38 -5.19 -33.32
N VAL A 49 10.15 -5.35 -34.39
CA VAL A 49 11.55 -4.89 -34.45
C VAL A 49 11.62 -3.36 -34.33
N GLU A 50 10.76 -2.63 -35.04
CA GLU A 50 10.70 -1.16 -34.93
C GLU A 50 10.27 -0.71 -33.52
N GLU A 51 9.28 -1.38 -32.92
CA GLU A 51 8.88 -1.14 -31.53
C GLU A 51 10.05 -1.38 -30.55
N ILE A 52 10.81 -2.47 -30.71
CA ILE A 52 11.98 -2.77 -29.86
C ILE A 52 13.08 -1.71 -30.04
N LYS A 53 13.33 -1.24 -31.26
CA LYS A 53 14.29 -0.15 -31.50
C LYS A 53 13.85 1.15 -30.85
N LYS A 54 12.56 1.48 -30.91
CA LYS A 54 12.02 2.65 -30.21
C LYS A 54 12.18 2.51 -28.69
N GLN A 55 11.89 1.33 -28.15
CA GLN A 55 12.10 1.03 -26.74
C GLN A 55 13.58 1.18 -26.35
N LEU A 56 14.51 0.76 -27.22
CA LEU A 56 15.94 0.96 -27.02
C LEU A 56 16.30 2.45 -26.97
N GLU A 57 15.81 3.24 -27.91
CA GLU A 57 16.05 4.69 -27.94
C GLU A 57 15.53 5.38 -26.68
N THR A 58 14.27 5.12 -26.29
CA THR A 58 13.70 5.64 -25.04
C THR A 58 14.51 5.22 -23.81
N LYS A 59 14.91 3.94 -23.72
CA LYS A 59 15.72 3.47 -22.59
C LYS A 59 17.12 4.06 -22.56
N LYS A 60 17.69 4.37 -23.73
CA LYS A 60 18.98 5.05 -23.84
C LYS A 60 18.87 6.50 -23.37
N GLU A 61 17.83 7.22 -23.78
CA GLU A 61 17.54 8.57 -23.30
C GLU A 61 17.32 8.59 -21.78
N GLU A 62 16.49 7.69 -21.25
CA GLU A 62 16.29 7.54 -19.81
C GLU A 62 17.61 7.29 -19.06
N LEU A 63 18.49 6.46 -19.63
CA LEU A 63 19.78 6.13 -19.04
C LEU A 63 20.75 7.31 -19.09
N ASP A 64 20.78 8.06 -20.18
CA ASP A 64 21.61 9.26 -20.31
C ASP A 64 21.15 10.36 -19.34
N LEU A 65 19.83 10.54 -19.18
CA LEU A 65 19.24 11.40 -18.16
C LEU A 65 19.62 10.95 -16.75
N LEU A 66 19.50 9.65 -16.46
CA LEU A 66 19.84 9.10 -15.15
C LEU A 66 21.33 9.25 -14.81
N ARG A 67 22.21 9.10 -15.82
CA ARG A 67 23.65 9.35 -15.65
C ARG A 67 23.97 10.82 -15.44
N ALA A 68 23.19 11.73 -16.02
CA ALA A 68 23.35 13.16 -15.82
C ALA A 68 22.81 13.64 -14.46
N THR A 69 21.83 12.93 -13.89
CA THR A 69 21.36 13.22 -12.53
C THR A 69 22.38 12.77 -11.49
N THR A 70 22.76 13.70 -10.60
CA THR A 70 23.60 13.39 -9.45
C THR A 70 22.75 12.75 -8.34
N ILE A 71 23.37 11.96 -7.46
CA ILE A 71 22.71 11.28 -6.33
C ILE A 71 21.91 12.27 -5.47
N GLU A 72 22.49 13.45 -5.20
CA GLU A 72 21.85 14.52 -4.42
C GLU A 72 20.55 14.99 -5.06
N THR A 73 20.57 15.28 -6.38
CA THR A 73 19.37 15.70 -7.12
C THR A 73 18.27 14.64 -7.14
N LEU A 74 18.66 13.36 -7.17
CA LEU A 74 17.69 12.26 -7.11
C LEU A 74 17.01 12.21 -5.74
N TRP A 75 17.78 12.41 -4.67
CA TRP A 75 17.27 12.53 -3.30
C TRP A 75 16.39 13.75 -3.11
N ASP A 76 16.80 14.92 -3.59
CA ASP A 76 16.01 16.16 -3.48
C ASP A 76 14.64 15.97 -4.15
N ARG A 77 14.60 15.38 -5.35
CA ARG A 77 13.35 15.10 -6.06
C ARG A 77 12.44 14.13 -5.27
N ASP A 78 13.03 13.10 -4.68
CA ASP A 78 12.26 12.11 -3.91
C ASP A 78 11.73 12.72 -2.60
N LEU A 79 12.49 13.61 -1.95
CA LEU A 79 12.06 14.37 -0.78
C LEU A 79 10.97 15.40 -1.11
N ASP A 80 11.09 16.10 -2.24
CA ASP A 80 10.07 17.03 -2.72
C ASP A 80 8.76 16.30 -3.03
N ALA A 81 8.83 15.14 -3.69
CA ALA A 81 7.66 14.31 -3.96
C ALA A 81 7.01 13.79 -2.66
N PHE A 82 7.83 13.42 -1.66
CA PHE A 82 7.36 13.01 -0.35
C PHE A 82 6.68 14.17 0.40
N ALA A 83 7.27 15.37 0.40
CA ALA A 83 6.69 16.55 1.04
C ALA A 83 5.34 16.92 0.40
N GLN A 84 5.25 16.92 -0.94
CA GLN A 84 3.99 17.18 -1.64
C GLN A 84 2.91 16.15 -1.33
N ALA A 85 3.29 14.86 -1.24
CA ALA A 85 2.35 13.82 -0.85
C ALA A 85 1.86 13.98 0.59
N LEU A 86 2.73 14.45 1.49
CA LEU A 86 2.36 14.72 2.88
C LEU A 86 1.40 15.92 2.98
N ASP A 87 1.69 17.01 2.28
CA ASP A 87 0.81 18.19 2.21
C ASP A 87 -0.58 17.83 1.66
N GLU A 88 -0.66 16.92 0.68
CA GLU A 88 -1.93 16.44 0.12
C GLU A 88 -2.73 15.65 1.16
N VAL A 89 -2.07 14.78 1.93
CA VAL A 89 -2.71 14.00 3.00
C VAL A 89 -3.19 14.91 4.11
N ASP A 90 -2.35 15.84 4.57
CA ASP A 90 -2.72 16.80 5.62
C ASP A 90 -3.92 17.64 5.18
N ARG A 91 -3.93 18.13 3.93
CA ARG A 91 -5.07 18.87 3.38
C ARG A 91 -6.34 18.01 3.31
N ALA A 92 -6.22 16.76 2.87
CA ALA A 92 -7.36 15.84 2.81
C ALA A 92 -7.95 15.58 4.21
N GLU A 93 -7.11 15.41 5.23
CA GLU A 93 -7.53 15.25 6.62
C GLU A 93 -8.23 16.50 7.16
N GLU A 94 -7.71 17.71 6.85
CA GLU A 94 -8.35 18.97 7.22
C GLU A 94 -9.73 19.15 6.56
N GLU A 95 -9.85 18.82 5.28
CA GLU A 95 -11.12 18.86 4.55
C GLU A 95 -12.14 17.88 5.13
N GLU A 96 -11.72 16.65 5.47
CA GLU A 96 -12.57 15.66 6.13
C GLU A 96 -12.99 16.10 7.54
N ALA A 97 -12.07 16.68 8.31
CA ALA A 97 -12.37 17.21 9.64
C ALA A 97 -13.40 18.35 9.55
N MET A 98 -13.23 19.27 8.61
CA MET A 98 -14.17 20.37 8.36
C MET A 98 -15.54 19.84 7.92
N ALA A 99 -15.58 18.89 6.98
CA ALA A 99 -16.82 18.25 6.55
C ALA A 99 -17.53 17.51 7.71
N GLY A 100 -16.76 16.85 8.58
CA GLY A 100 -17.26 16.21 9.79
C GLY A 100 -17.88 17.19 10.79
N VAL A 101 -17.24 18.35 10.98
CA VAL A 101 -17.74 19.44 11.84
C VAL A 101 -19.02 20.05 11.27
N GLU A 102 -19.06 20.35 9.96
CA GLU A 102 -20.26 20.88 9.30
C GLU A 102 -21.43 19.88 9.35
N ALA A 103 -21.16 18.60 9.13
CA ALA A 103 -22.17 17.55 9.25
C ALA A 103 -22.72 17.43 10.68
N ALA A 104 -21.86 17.58 11.70
CA ALA A 104 -22.25 17.57 13.10
C ALA A 104 -23.09 18.81 13.49
N GLU A 105 -22.71 20.00 13.03
CA GLU A 105 -23.48 21.25 13.19
C GLU A 105 -24.86 21.15 12.53
N GLY A 106 -24.91 20.66 11.29
CA GLY A 106 -26.16 20.43 10.55
C GLY A 106 -27.10 19.47 11.29
N ARG A 107 -26.57 18.40 11.90
CA ARG A 107 -27.34 17.47 12.74
C ARG A 107 -27.84 18.12 14.04
N LYS A 108 -27.02 18.93 14.72
CA LYS A 108 -27.42 19.69 15.92
C LYS A 108 -28.54 20.69 15.63
N LYS A 109 -28.46 21.41 14.50
CA LYS A 109 -29.50 22.38 14.08
C LYS A 109 -30.82 21.69 13.73
N LYS A 110 -30.78 20.54 13.06
CA LYS A 110 -31.98 19.74 12.73
C LYS A 110 -32.65 19.16 13.99
N THR A 111 -31.87 18.62 14.92
CA THR A 111 -32.38 18.07 16.20
C THR A 111 -32.95 19.17 17.10
N ALA A 112 -32.32 20.35 17.16
CA ALA A 112 -32.86 21.51 17.89
C ALA A 112 -34.20 21.99 17.30
N ARG A 113 -34.33 22.06 15.97
CA ARG A 113 -35.61 22.40 15.30
C ARG A 113 -36.71 21.38 15.55
N ALA A 114 -36.39 20.08 15.55
CA ALA A 114 -37.35 19.03 15.86
C ALA A 114 -37.86 19.11 17.31
N ARG A 115 -36.96 19.38 18.28
CA ARG A 115 -37.33 19.62 19.69
C ARG A 115 -38.19 20.89 19.88
N GLY A 116 -37.89 21.96 19.14
CA GLY A 116 -38.72 23.18 19.17
C GLY A 116 -40.14 22.95 18.66
N LYS A 117 -40.31 22.10 17.64
CA LYS A 117 -41.62 21.74 17.09
C LYS A 117 -42.42 20.79 18.00
N ALA A 118 -41.74 19.90 18.73
CA ALA A 118 -42.37 19.02 19.72
C ALA A 118 -42.87 19.77 20.98
N LYS A 119 -42.20 20.86 21.38
CA LYS A 119 -42.66 21.73 22.48
C LYS A 119 -43.83 22.65 22.11
N ALA A 120 -44.19 22.75 20.82
CA ALA A 120 -45.31 23.55 20.33
C ALA A 120 -46.57 22.72 19.99
N ALA A 121 -46.55 21.40 20.24
CA ALA A 121 -47.75 20.56 20.11
C ALA A 121 -48.63 20.69 21.37
N PRO A 122 -49.92 21.04 21.27
CA PRO A 122 -50.80 21.19 22.42
C PRO A 122 -51.12 19.83 23.06
N ALA A 123 -51.19 19.79 24.39
CA ALA A 123 -51.44 18.58 25.17
C ALA A 123 -52.79 17.91 24.82
N PRO A 124 -52.86 16.56 24.74
CA PRO A 124 -54.11 15.86 24.48
C PRO A 124 -55.03 15.95 25.71
N GLN A 125 -56.20 16.56 25.54
CA GLN A 125 -57.21 16.74 26.59
C GLN A 125 -57.86 15.38 26.92
N THR A 126 -57.64 14.89 28.15
CA THR A 126 -58.37 13.74 28.71
C THR A 126 -59.80 14.16 29.04
N LYS A 127 -60.79 13.60 28.33
CA LYS A 127 -62.21 13.76 28.67
C LYS A 127 -62.52 12.95 29.93
N SER A 128 -62.55 13.61 31.09
CA SER A 128 -63.14 13.07 32.32
C SER A 128 -64.67 13.11 32.22
N GLY A 129 -65.31 11.96 32.40
CA GLY A 129 -66.76 11.80 32.42
C GLY A 129 -67.42 12.64 33.51
N ALA A 130 -68.52 13.28 33.16
CA ALA A 130 -69.36 14.04 34.07
C ALA A 130 -70.48 13.13 34.63
N LEU A 131 -70.49 12.90 35.95
CA LEU A 131 -71.72 12.81 36.75
C LEU A 131 -72.26 14.23 36.94
N PRO A 132 -73.59 14.53 37.03
CA PRO A 132 -74.46 14.19 38.19
C PRO A 132 -75.99 14.22 37.84
N PRO A 133 -76.99 14.49 38.73
CA PRO A 133 -77.17 14.24 40.18
C PRO A 133 -78.49 13.48 40.56
N GLU A 134 -78.52 13.02 41.83
CA GLU A 134 -79.58 12.38 42.66
C GLU A 134 -80.12 10.99 42.27
#